data_AF-A0A061BMX1-F1
#
_entry.id   AF-A0A061BMX1-F1
#
_cell.length_a   1.000
_cell.length_b   1.000
_cell.length_c   1.000
_cell.angle_alpha   90.00
_cell.angle_beta   90.00
_cell.angle_gamma   90.00
#
_symmetry.space_group_name_H-M   'P 1'
#
loop_
_entity.id
_entity.type
_entity.pdbx_description
1 polymer ?
#
loop_
_entity_poly.entity_id
_entity_poly.type
_entity_poly.pdbx_seq_one_letter_code
_entity_poly.pdbx_strand_id
1 'polypeptide(L)'
;MLPQDMSIACMRTYKLEENEALEGRQVVSVSDEASGRTIWTNTRELVGDVIVSTVFDSLHNPRWSVHRPTRGWYLRLRRVSLPPSSSESDKPPLPHPDDARLIELRAVKRSKRTRPERSGIELDFRTDTLSFPSSASSSSSFDAQQTRDETRLDMSPTVELSFPTARATSATSTSPTRHRKRPSSVSASPVDPHSSMSANPEPEDPVERPVRQRVMSTFRVRPLARPRAGGVSALFRRVKSLVWEDEPRGFECVWWSSVARQDGAEKASEVEEGEGLDEVEEAERVVLRFVEQPTSFLHPRLSGSLSLSPSLIDASTLEPSFWVTLAFAVCECEEEREGWEAAREG
;
A
#
# COMPACT_ATOMS: atom_id res chain seq x y z
N MET A 1 -34.28 5.23 -24.27
CA MET A 1 -33.85 4.60 -23.00
C MET A 1 -32.43 4.14 -23.23
N LEU A 2 -31.46 4.92 -22.75
CA LEU A 2 -30.05 4.51 -22.79
C LEU A 2 -29.87 3.39 -21.75
N PRO A 3 -29.08 2.34 -22.04
CA PRO A 3 -28.80 1.31 -21.05
C PRO A 3 -28.18 2.02 -19.84
N GLN A 4 -28.79 1.81 -18.67
CA GLN A 4 -28.20 2.21 -17.39
C GLN A 4 -26.76 1.69 -17.39
N ASP A 5 -25.82 2.62 -17.21
CA ASP A 5 -24.40 2.37 -16.92
C ASP A 5 -24.28 1.09 -16.10
N MET A 6 -23.88 0.00 -16.75
CA MET A 6 -23.68 -1.26 -16.08
C MET A 6 -22.53 -1.04 -15.10
N SER A 7 -22.92 -1.20 -13.84
CA SER A 7 -22.22 -0.80 -12.63
C SER A 7 -20.70 -0.86 -12.75
N ILE A 8 -20.08 0.32 -12.75
CA ILE A 8 -18.92 0.48 -11.87
C ILE A 8 -19.44 0.02 -10.51
N ALA A 9 -19.03 -1.19 -10.09
CA ALA A 9 -19.43 -1.78 -8.82
C ALA A 9 -19.39 -0.69 -7.75
N CYS A 10 -20.44 -0.57 -6.93
CA CYS A 10 -20.65 0.53 -5.97
C CYS A 10 -19.37 0.80 -5.16
N MET A 11 -18.49 1.65 -5.69
CA MET A 11 -17.21 1.95 -5.06
C MET A 11 -17.54 2.89 -3.92
N ARG A 12 -16.96 2.63 -2.75
CA ARG A 12 -17.05 3.55 -1.64
C ARG A 12 -16.06 4.66 -1.86
N THR A 13 -16.54 5.89 -1.88
CA THR A 13 -15.73 7.08 -2.13
C THR A 13 -15.40 7.79 -0.83
N TYR A 14 -14.15 8.22 -0.74
CA TYR A 14 -13.57 8.96 0.35
C TYR A 14 -12.97 10.25 -0.18
N LYS A 15 -13.10 11.32 0.59
CA LYS A 15 -12.46 12.60 0.33
C LYS A 15 -11.12 12.64 1.05
N LEU A 16 -10.07 12.92 0.30
CA LEU A 16 -8.72 13.10 0.81
C LEU A 16 -8.38 14.58 0.78
N GLU A 17 -7.95 15.11 1.93
CA GLU A 17 -7.59 16.52 2.08
C GLU A 17 -6.35 16.66 2.95
N GLU A 18 -5.34 17.35 2.43
CA GLU A 18 -4.19 17.80 3.19
C GLU A 18 -4.55 19.01 4.06
N ASN A 19 -4.35 18.84 5.37
CA ASN A 19 -4.58 19.90 6.34
C ASN A 19 -3.31 20.71 6.58
N GLU A 20 -3.49 21.94 7.06
CA GLU A 20 -2.38 22.79 7.46
C GLU A 20 -1.55 22.10 8.55
N ALA A 21 -0.23 22.22 8.44
CA ALA A 21 0.69 21.53 9.34
C ALA A 21 0.53 22.07 10.77
N LEU A 22 -0.18 21.32 11.62
CA LEU A 22 -0.20 21.56 13.05
C LEU A 22 1.16 21.15 13.60
N GLU A 23 1.85 22.09 14.26
CA GLU A 23 3.12 21.81 14.96
C GLU A 23 4.25 21.30 14.05
N GLY A 24 4.23 21.66 12.76
CA GLY A 24 5.22 21.22 11.78
C GLY A 24 5.06 19.76 11.34
N ARG A 25 3.95 19.11 11.70
CA ARG A 25 3.57 17.79 11.18
C ARG A 25 2.53 17.97 10.07
N GLN A 26 2.86 17.51 8.88
CA GLN A 26 1.91 17.43 7.77
C GLN A 26 0.87 16.36 8.13
N VAL A 27 -0.42 16.72 8.07
CA VAL A 27 -1.53 15.83 8.39
C VAL A 27 -2.48 15.75 7.20
N VAL A 28 -2.65 14.56 6.64
CA VAL A 28 -3.63 14.32 5.57
C VAL A 28 -4.81 13.56 6.16
N SER A 29 -6.03 14.08 5.99
CA SER A 29 -7.25 13.43 6.48
C SER A 29 -8.00 12.75 5.33
N VAL A 30 -8.56 11.58 5.63
CA VAL A 30 -9.45 10.84 4.74
C VAL A 30 -10.81 10.75 5.42
N SER A 31 -11.82 11.37 4.81
CA SER A 31 -13.21 11.34 5.27
C SER A 31 -14.08 10.53 4.32
N ASP A 32 -15.07 9.84 4.85
CA ASP A 32 -16.05 9.12 4.03
C ASP A 32 -17.05 10.10 3.44
N GLU A 33 -17.18 10.09 2.12
CA GLU A 33 -17.93 11.14 1.41
C GLU A 33 -19.41 11.17 1.81
N ALA A 34 -19.99 10.00 2.06
CA ALA A 34 -21.40 9.87 2.46
C ALA A 34 -21.68 10.41 3.87
N SER A 35 -20.74 10.24 4.80
CA SER A 35 -20.93 10.60 6.22
C SER A 35 -20.22 11.90 6.62
N GLY A 36 -19.27 12.38 5.82
CA GLY A 36 -18.37 13.49 6.16
C GLY A 36 -17.43 13.19 7.32
N ARG A 37 -17.44 11.97 7.87
CA ARG A 37 -16.64 11.60 9.05
C ARG A 37 -15.22 11.25 8.64
N THR A 38 -14.23 11.82 9.32
CA THR A 38 -12.83 11.41 9.19
C THR A 38 -12.63 9.97 9.68
N ILE A 39 -12.18 9.09 8.80
CA ILE A 39 -11.94 7.67 9.10
C ILE A 39 -10.46 7.40 9.30
N TRP A 40 -9.61 8.05 8.49
CA TRP A 40 -8.16 7.89 8.61
C TRP A 40 -7.45 9.23 8.62
N THR A 41 -6.32 9.26 9.30
CA THR A 41 -5.38 10.38 9.26
C THR A 41 -3.99 9.84 8.96
N ASN A 42 -3.22 10.55 8.15
CA ASN A 42 -1.83 10.25 7.85
C ASN A 42 -0.97 11.35 8.45
N THR A 43 0.08 10.98 9.19
CA THR A 43 1.08 11.92 9.69
C THR A 43 2.45 11.55 9.16
N ARG A 44 3.27 12.56 8.89
CA ARG A 44 4.64 12.36 8.40
C ARG A 44 5.67 12.85 9.42
N GLU A 45 6.67 12.02 9.71
CA GLU A 45 7.79 12.37 10.57
C GLU A 45 9.15 11.95 9.97
N LEU A 46 10.20 12.69 10.31
CA LEU A 46 11.58 12.35 9.94
C LEU A 46 12.26 11.66 11.14
N VAL A 47 12.59 10.39 10.97
CA VAL A 47 13.26 9.56 11.99
C VAL A 47 14.64 9.18 11.48
N GLY A 48 15.67 9.93 11.89
CA GLY A 48 17.03 9.75 11.40
C GLY A 48 17.14 10.15 9.93
N ASP A 49 17.45 9.19 9.06
CA ASP A 49 17.53 9.33 7.60
C ASP A 49 16.34 8.72 6.87
N VAL A 50 15.29 8.32 7.60
CA VAL A 50 14.08 7.71 7.08
C VAL A 50 12.88 8.60 7.39
N ILE A 51 12.06 8.84 6.39
CA ILE A 51 10.78 9.50 6.54
C ILE A 51 9.73 8.41 6.74
N VAL A 52 8.95 8.56 7.80
CA VAL A 52 7.95 7.60 8.23
C VAL A 52 6.59 8.28 8.16
N SER A 53 5.75 7.83 7.23
CA SER A 53 4.35 8.26 7.13
C SER A 53 3.47 7.21 7.82
N THR A 54 2.73 7.58 8.86
CA THR A 54 1.91 6.66 9.65
C THR A 54 0.44 6.95 9.43
N VAL A 55 -0.34 5.93 9.07
CA VAL A 55 -1.80 6.00 8.92
C VAL A 55 -2.47 5.52 10.20
N PHE A 56 -3.29 6.39 10.78
CA PHE A 56 -4.11 6.13 11.96
C PHE A 56 -5.58 5.97 11.57
N ASP A 57 -6.31 5.17 12.36
CA ASP A 57 -7.77 5.11 12.28
C ASP A 57 -8.46 6.28 13.00
N SER A 58 -9.80 6.28 13.01
CA SER A 58 -10.61 7.32 13.66
C SER A 58 -10.44 7.41 15.18
N LEU A 59 -9.85 6.38 15.81
CA LEU A 59 -9.53 6.34 17.24
C LEU A 59 -8.04 6.68 17.48
N HIS A 60 -7.35 7.16 16.45
CA HIS A 60 -5.93 7.49 16.48
C HIS A 60 -5.02 6.28 16.76
N ASN A 61 -5.45 5.05 16.44
CA ASN A 61 -4.59 3.88 16.52
C ASN A 61 -3.81 3.71 15.21
N PRO A 62 -2.48 3.52 15.26
CA PRO A 62 -1.68 3.34 14.05
C PRO A 62 -2.02 1.98 13.41
N ARG A 63 -2.26 1.98 12.10
CA ARG A 63 -2.60 0.77 11.32
C ARG A 63 -1.45 0.35 10.42
N TRP A 64 -0.86 1.33 9.72
CA TRP A 64 0.20 1.11 8.75
C TRP A 64 1.22 2.24 8.80
N SER A 65 2.46 1.91 8.45
CA SER A 65 3.52 2.89 8.25
C SER A 65 4.21 2.67 6.91
N VAL A 66 4.53 3.77 6.23
CA VAL A 66 5.32 3.83 5.00
C VAL A 66 6.69 4.36 5.37
N HIS A 67 7.72 3.55 5.13
CA HIS A 67 9.11 3.91 5.41
C HIS A 67 9.80 4.19 4.09
N ARG A 68 10.31 5.42 3.95
CA ARG A 68 11.05 5.87 2.77
C ARG A 68 12.38 6.52 3.18
N PRO A 69 13.49 6.22 2.51
CA PRO A 69 14.75 6.88 2.83
C PRO A 69 14.69 8.36 2.41
N THR A 70 15.46 9.21 3.07
CA THR A 70 15.71 10.59 2.61
C THR A 70 16.54 10.63 1.33
N ARG A 71 17.22 9.53 1.00
CA ARG A 71 18.07 9.36 -0.18
C ARG A 71 17.87 7.98 -0.81
N GLY A 72 17.53 7.94 -2.09
CA GLY A 72 17.29 6.70 -2.83
C GLY A 72 15.80 6.37 -2.92
N TRP A 73 15.47 5.25 -3.58
CA TRP A 73 14.10 4.94 -3.97
C TRP A 73 13.72 3.54 -3.49
N TYR A 74 13.08 3.46 -2.33
CA TYR A 74 12.31 2.29 -1.92
C TYR A 74 11.14 2.72 -1.05
N LEU A 75 10.05 1.96 -1.13
CA LEU A 75 8.91 2.10 -0.23
C LEU A 75 8.69 0.79 0.51
N ARG A 76 8.63 0.87 1.84
CA ARG A 76 8.32 -0.27 2.70
C ARG A 76 7.04 0.02 3.47
N LEU A 77 6.00 -0.74 3.18
CA LEU A 77 4.75 -0.72 3.94
C LEU A 77 4.85 -1.75 5.06
N ARG A 78 4.59 -1.30 6.28
CA ARG A 78 4.61 -2.14 7.48
C ARG A 78 3.28 -2.01 8.20
N ARG A 79 2.66 -3.15 8.49
CA ARG A 79 1.54 -3.17 9.45
C ARG A 79 2.09 -2.79 10.82
N VAL A 80 1.42 -1.88 11.52
CA VAL A 80 1.77 -1.55 12.90
C VAL A 80 1.01 -2.54 13.78
N SER A 81 1.74 -3.39 14.50
CA SER A 81 1.12 -4.23 15.52
C SER A 81 0.62 -3.32 16.65
N LEU A 82 -0.67 -3.43 16.96
CA LEU A 82 -1.20 -2.75 18.13
C LEU A 82 -0.49 -3.33 19.35
N PRO A 83 -0.01 -2.50 20.29
CA PRO A 83 0.49 -3.01 21.55
C PRO A 83 -0.60 -3.91 22.15
N PRO A 84 -0.26 -5.12 22.60
CA PRO A 84 -1.24 -6.04 23.17
C PRO A 84 -1.99 -5.29 24.27
N SER A 85 -3.33 -5.25 24.16
CA SER A 85 -4.18 -4.60 25.16
C SER A 85 -3.80 -5.17 26.51
N SER A 86 -3.23 -4.34 27.37
CA SER A 86 -2.48 -4.65 28.59
C SER A 86 -3.25 -5.50 29.60
N SER A 87 -3.42 -6.78 29.27
CA SER A 87 -4.08 -7.79 30.08
C SER A 87 -2.98 -8.59 30.76
N GLU A 88 -2.50 -8.08 31.90
CA GLU A 88 -1.85 -8.77 33.02
C GLU A 88 -1.10 -10.10 32.72
N SER A 89 -0.24 -10.11 31.72
CA SER A 89 0.68 -11.22 31.51
C SER A 89 2.08 -10.65 31.49
N ASP A 90 2.80 -10.83 32.60
CA ASP A 90 4.20 -10.44 32.81
C ASP A 90 5.19 -11.08 31.82
N LYS A 91 4.71 -11.85 30.83
CA LYS A 91 5.53 -12.37 29.76
C LYS A 91 5.47 -11.43 28.55
N PRO A 92 6.61 -10.87 28.09
CA PRO A 92 6.65 -10.16 26.83
C PRO A 92 6.12 -11.11 25.74
N PRO A 93 5.07 -10.72 24.99
CA PRO A 93 4.58 -11.57 23.93
C PRO A 93 5.71 -11.82 22.95
N LEU A 94 5.97 -13.10 22.67
CA LEU A 94 6.86 -13.46 21.59
C LEU A 94 6.30 -12.82 20.31
N PRO A 95 7.13 -12.12 19.52
CA PRO A 95 6.65 -11.46 18.31
C PRO A 95 5.95 -12.50 17.43
N HIS A 96 4.66 -12.28 17.13
CA HIS A 96 3.96 -13.22 16.28
C HIS A 96 4.60 -13.11 14.88
N PRO A 97 4.89 -14.21 14.18
CA PRO A 97 5.38 -14.15 12.81
C PRO A 97 4.46 -13.35 11.86
N ASP A 98 3.20 -13.13 12.25
CA ASP A 98 2.20 -12.34 11.51
C ASP A 98 2.27 -10.83 11.81
N ASP A 99 2.97 -10.41 12.87
CA ASP A 99 3.10 -8.99 13.25
C ASP A 99 4.02 -8.22 12.30
N ALA A 100 4.84 -8.93 11.53
CA ALA A 100 5.77 -8.35 10.57
C ALA A 100 5.31 -8.59 9.12
N ARG A 101 4.04 -8.33 8.80
CA ARG A 101 3.61 -8.18 7.39
C ARG A 101 4.32 -6.98 6.78
N LEU A 102 5.52 -7.22 6.27
CA LEU A 102 6.32 -6.28 5.50
C LEU A 102 5.95 -6.45 4.04
N ILE A 103 5.35 -5.42 3.48
CA ILE A 103 5.08 -5.31 2.06
C ILE A 103 6.14 -4.40 1.46
N GLU A 104 7.08 -4.99 0.71
CA GLU A 104 8.07 -4.23 -0.04
C GLU A 104 7.50 -3.88 -1.42
N LEU A 105 7.38 -2.58 -1.68
CA LEU A 105 6.97 -2.08 -2.98
C LEU A 105 8.22 -1.92 -3.85
N ARG A 106 8.27 -2.68 -4.96
CA ARG A 106 9.38 -2.62 -5.91
C ARG A 106 8.90 -2.01 -7.21
N ALA A 107 9.63 -1.02 -7.71
CA ALA A 107 9.43 -0.54 -9.06
C ALA A 107 9.84 -1.63 -10.06
N VAL A 108 8.87 -2.16 -10.81
CA VAL A 108 9.19 -3.13 -11.86
C VAL A 108 9.73 -2.38 -13.08
N LYS A 109 11.01 -2.61 -13.40
CA LYS A 109 11.64 -2.05 -14.60
C LYS A 109 11.03 -2.72 -15.83
N ARG A 110 10.20 -2.00 -16.58
CA ARG A 110 9.64 -2.52 -17.83
C ARG A 110 10.74 -2.84 -18.84
N SER A 111 10.59 -4.00 -19.46
CA SER A 111 11.40 -4.40 -20.62
C SER A 111 11.16 -3.40 -21.76
N LYS A 112 12.24 -3.02 -22.46
CA LYS A 112 12.22 -2.00 -23.55
C LYS A 112 11.29 -2.33 -24.74
N ARG A 113 10.65 -3.49 -24.75
CA ARG A 113 9.75 -3.95 -25.83
C ARG A 113 8.29 -3.55 -25.65
N THR A 114 7.83 -3.20 -24.45
CA THR A 114 6.44 -2.78 -24.24
C THR A 114 6.27 -1.30 -24.61
N ARG A 115 5.20 -0.96 -25.34
CA ARG A 115 4.92 0.39 -25.87
C ARG A 115 5.19 1.51 -24.84
N PRO A 116 5.83 2.62 -25.25
CA PRO A 116 6.23 3.72 -24.37
C PRO A 116 5.06 4.49 -23.74
N GLU A 117 3.83 4.33 -24.23
CA GLU A 117 2.67 5.13 -23.79
C GLU A 117 2.11 4.79 -22.41
N ARG A 118 2.65 3.78 -21.70
CA ARG A 118 2.09 3.34 -20.42
C ARG A 118 3.13 3.35 -19.29
N SER A 119 3.93 4.39 -19.12
CA SER A 119 4.87 4.50 -17.99
C SER A 119 4.12 4.63 -16.65
N GLY A 120 3.69 3.50 -16.09
CA GLY A 120 3.12 3.42 -14.74
C GLY A 120 4.10 2.78 -13.78
N ILE A 121 4.03 3.16 -12.50
CA ILE A 121 4.74 2.50 -11.42
C ILE A 121 4.05 1.15 -11.19
N GLU A 122 4.65 0.08 -11.66
CA GLU A 122 4.17 -1.26 -11.37
C GLU A 122 4.69 -1.68 -10.00
N LEU A 123 3.75 -1.91 -9.08
CA LEU A 123 3.98 -2.25 -7.70
C LEU A 123 3.56 -3.70 -7.47
N ASP A 124 4.50 -4.64 -7.55
CA ASP A 124 4.24 -6.02 -7.16
C ASP A 124 4.36 -6.13 -5.63
N PHE A 125 3.25 -6.42 -4.97
CA PHE A 125 3.27 -6.83 -3.57
C PHE A 125 2.64 -8.19 -3.40
N ARG A 126 3.32 -9.02 -2.60
CA ARG A 126 2.97 -10.41 -2.36
C ARG A 126 2.27 -10.49 -1.02
N THR A 127 0.99 -10.83 -1.03
CA THR A 127 0.33 -11.29 0.17
C THR A 127 0.53 -12.80 0.26
N ASP A 128 1.33 -13.26 1.24
CA ASP A 128 1.28 -14.64 1.65
C ASP A 128 -0.08 -14.84 2.35
N THR A 129 -1.13 -15.05 1.56
CA THR A 129 -2.37 -15.60 2.10
C THR A 129 -2.04 -17.03 2.49
N LEU A 130 -1.77 -17.24 3.77
CA LEU A 130 -1.84 -18.58 4.32
C LEU A 130 -3.27 -19.01 4.10
N SER A 131 -3.48 -19.91 3.15
CA SER A 131 -4.74 -20.60 2.96
C SER A 131 -5.05 -21.29 4.28
N PHE A 132 -5.92 -20.66 5.07
CA PHE A 132 -6.50 -21.32 6.21
C PHE A 132 -7.14 -22.60 5.65
N PRO A 133 -6.81 -23.79 6.19
CA PRO A 133 -7.50 -24.99 5.77
C PRO A 133 -8.98 -24.70 6.01
N SER A 134 -9.73 -24.55 4.91
CA SER A 134 -11.16 -24.31 4.96
C SER A 134 -11.69 -25.47 5.78
N SER A 135 -12.05 -25.18 7.03
CA SER A 135 -12.50 -26.19 7.97
C SER A 135 -13.76 -26.71 7.32
N ALA A 136 -13.66 -27.89 6.70
CA ALA A 136 -14.75 -28.52 5.97
C ALA A 136 -15.97 -28.44 6.88
N SER A 137 -16.93 -27.63 6.46
CA SER A 137 -18.09 -27.25 7.24
C SER A 137 -18.89 -28.53 7.48
N SER A 138 -18.68 -29.15 8.62
CA SER A 138 -19.61 -30.12 9.18
C SER A 138 -20.91 -29.38 9.42
N SER A 139 -21.86 -29.59 8.51
CA SER A 139 -23.20 -29.05 8.50
C SER A 139 -23.95 -29.43 9.78
N SER A 140 -23.93 -28.58 10.80
CA SER A 140 -24.90 -28.64 11.89
C SER A 140 -25.98 -27.58 11.64
N SER A 141 -27.09 -28.06 11.11
CA SER A 141 -28.39 -27.38 11.10
C SER A 141 -28.75 -26.90 12.50
N PHE A 142 -28.87 -25.58 12.69
CA PHE A 142 -29.60 -24.99 13.79
C PHE A 142 -30.42 -23.80 13.27
N ASP A 143 -31.74 -24.01 13.22
CA ASP A 143 -32.76 -22.98 13.11
C ASP A 143 -32.69 -22.03 14.32
N ALA A 144 -32.59 -20.72 14.08
CA ALA A 144 -32.91 -19.72 15.08
C ALA A 144 -33.45 -18.44 14.44
N GLN A 145 -34.67 -18.10 14.85
CA GLN A 145 -35.46 -16.94 14.45
C GLN A 145 -34.76 -15.62 14.76
N GLN A 146 -34.79 -14.69 13.81
CA GLN A 146 -34.28 -13.33 13.93
C GLN A 146 -35.40 -12.38 14.38
N THR A 147 -35.49 -12.10 15.68
CA THR A 147 -36.25 -10.96 16.20
C THR A 147 -35.40 -9.69 16.14
N ARG A 148 -35.90 -8.71 15.39
CA ARG A 148 -35.45 -7.31 15.38
C ARG A 148 -35.57 -6.73 16.78
N ASP A 149 -34.50 -6.12 17.28
CA ASP A 149 -34.59 -5.11 18.34
C ASP A 149 -33.73 -3.91 17.97
N GLU A 150 -34.39 -2.76 17.84
CA GLU A 150 -33.79 -1.45 17.61
C GLU A 150 -33.29 -0.90 18.95
N THR A 151 -31.99 -0.68 19.09
CA THR A 151 -31.44 0.05 20.24
C THR A 151 -30.72 1.30 19.75
N ARG A 152 -31.42 2.43 19.89
CA ARG A 152 -30.83 3.78 19.92
C ARG A 152 -29.86 3.87 21.11
N LEU A 153 -28.62 4.24 20.84
CA LEU A 153 -27.70 4.74 21.86
C LEU A 153 -27.22 6.13 21.45
N ASP A 154 -27.80 7.11 22.14
CA ASP A 154 -27.38 8.49 22.22
C ASP A 154 -26.39 8.58 23.40
N MET A 155 -25.11 8.82 23.13
CA MET A 155 -24.13 9.25 24.14
C MET A 155 -22.99 10.02 23.47
N SER A 156 -22.91 11.30 23.80
CA SER A 156 -21.71 12.14 23.59
C SER A 156 -20.87 12.14 24.87
N PRO A 157 -19.57 11.85 24.81
CA PRO A 157 -18.65 12.29 25.84
C PRO A 157 -17.77 13.44 25.32
N THR A 158 -17.96 14.63 25.89
CA THR A 158 -16.97 15.70 25.86
C THR A 158 -15.79 15.28 26.72
N VAL A 159 -14.66 14.94 26.09
CA VAL A 159 -13.40 14.68 26.79
C VAL A 159 -12.50 15.89 26.58
N GLU A 160 -12.36 16.73 27.62
CA GLU A 160 -11.34 17.77 27.68
C GLU A 160 -9.95 17.12 27.77
N LEU A 161 -9.19 17.20 26.68
CA LEU A 161 -7.77 16.84 26.64
C LEU A 161 -6.93 17.97 27.26
N SER A 162 -6.50 17.78 28.50
CA SER A 162 -5.46 18.59 29.13
C SER A 162 -4.09 18.07 28.67
N PHE A 163 -3.37 18.84 27.84
CA PHE A 163 -2.00 18.51 27.43
C PHE A 163 -0.98 19.05 28.44
N PRO A 164 0.02 18.25 28.88
CA PRO A 164 1.13 18.77 29.66
C PRO A 164 2.06 19.61 28.78
N THR A 165 2.27 20.87 29.16
CA THR A 165 3.25 21.78 28.54
C THR A 165 4.66 21.20 28.67
N ALA A 166 5.22 20.71 27.56
CA ALA A 166 6.60 20.25 27.52
C ALA A 166 7.57 21.44 27.45
N ARG A 167 8.47 21.48 28.42
CA ARG A 167 9.51 22.48 28.65
C ARG A 167 10.59 22.39 27.56
N ALA A 168 10.84 23.49 26.86
CA ALA A 168 11.92 23.61 25.88
C ALA A 168 13.30 23.41 26.53
N THR A 169 14.03 22.38 26.11
CA THR A 169 15.47 22.24 26.40
C THR A 169 16.28 22.62 25.17
N SER A 170 17.05 23.68 25.33
CA SER A 170 17.93 24.25 24.32
C SER A 170 19.09 23.33 23.93
N ALA A 171 19.50 23.47 22.68
CA ALA A 171 20.55 22.74 21.99
C ALA A 171 21.93 22.79 22.68
N THR A 172 22.70 21.71 22.57
CA THR A 172 24.16 21.74 22.66
C THR A 172 24.73 21.05 21.42
N SER A 173 25.39 21.87 20.59
CA SER A 173 26.15 21.46 19.42
C SER A 173 27.46 20.82 19.86
N THR A 174 27.70 19.58 19.44
CA THR A 174 29.03 18.94 19.53
C THR A 174 29.44 18.41 18.17
N SER A 175 30.48 19.02 17.61
CA SER A 175 31.18 18.56 16.41
C SER A 175 31.89 17.22 16.66
N PRO A 176 31.87 16.26 15.71
CA PRO A 176 32.77 15.12 15.78
C PRO A 176 34.00 15.31 14.90
N THR A 177 35.14 15.28 15.58
CA THR A 177 36.52 15.27 15.10
C THR A 177 36.82 13.99 14.32
N ARG A 178 37.45 14.13 13.15
CA ARG A 178 38.10 13.05 12.40
C ARG A 178 39.15 12.35 13.27
N HIS A 179 39.07 11.02 13.43
CA HIS A 179 40.25 10.19 13.66
C HIS A 179 40.19 8.81 12.99
N ARG A 180 41.02 8.71 11.96
CA ARG A 180 41.74 7.55 11.40
C ARG A 180 42.13 6.51 12.46
N LYS A 181 41.85 5.22 12.20
CA LYS A 181 42.83 4.11 12.33
C LYS A 181 42.28 2.80 11.75
N ARG A 182 43.08 2.23 10.86
CA ARG A 182 42.97 0.91 10.22
C ARG A 182 43.91 -0.05 10.97
N PRO A 183 43.46 -1.26 11.33
CA PRO A 183 44.35 -2.42 11.42
C PRO A 183 43.80 -3.54 10.51
N SER A 184 44.51 -3.95 9.45
CA SER A 184 45.58 -4.98 9.42
C SER A 184 45.13 -6.34 9.97
N SER A 185 44.64 -7.18 9.05
CA SER A 185 45.03 -8.57 8.82
C SER A 185 45.52 -9.38 10.02
N VAL A 186 44.73 -10.38 10.42
CA VAL A 186 45.28 -11.63 10.98
C VAL A 186 44.63 -12.81 10.26
N SER A 187 45.50 -13.54 9.58
CA SER A 187 45.34 -14.88 9.03
C SER A 187 45.39 -15.88 10.17
N ALA A 188 44.41 -16.80 10.24
CA ALA A 188 44.59 -18.11 10.87
C ALA A 188 43.45 -19.06 10.46
N SER A 189 43.75 -19.97 9.53
CA SER A 189 43.09 -21.27 9.44
C SER A 189 43.75 -22.22 10.46
N PRO A 190 42.98 -23.13 11.04
CA PRO A 190 43.47 -24.50 11.16
C PRO A 190 42.46 -25.53 10.64
N VAL A 191 43.07 -26.53 10.03
CA VAL A 191 42.54 -27.79 9.53
C VAL A 191 42.10 -28.65 10.71
N ASP A 192 40.92 -29.26 10.64
CA ASP A 192 40.56 -30.44 11.43
C ASP A 192 40.17 -31.60 10.50
N PRO A 193 40.82 -32.78 10.60
CA PRO A 193 40.52 -33.96 9.79
C PRO A 193 40.02 -35.13 10.65
N HIS A 194 38.71 -35.32 10.80
CA HIS A 194 38.13 -36.59 11.30
C HIS A 194 36.76 -36.80 10.62
N SER A 195 36.66 -37.55 9.53
CA SER A 195 36.44 -39.01 9.52
C SER A 195 35.47 -39.48 10.61
N SER A 196 34.19 -39.64 10.25
CA SER A 196 33.22 -40.43 11.00
C SER A 196 32.12 -40.94 10.07
N MET A 197 32.22 -42.24 9.83
CA MET A 197 31.20 -43.26 9.53
C MET A 197 29.91 -42.80 8.83
N SER A 198 29.85 -43.16 7.55
CA SER A 198 28.64 -43.30 6.76
C SER A 198 27.72 -44.37 7.39
N ALA A 199 26.63 -43.91 8.01
CA ALA A 199 25.45 -44.73 8.26
C ALA A 199 24.46 -44.45 7.13
N ASN A 200 24.12 -45.48 6.38
CA ASN A 200 23.11 -45.45 5.32
C ASN A 200 21.74 -45.25 5.98
N PRO A 201 21.03 -44.13 5.77
CA PRO A 201 19.67 -44.00 6.26
C PRO A 201 18.75 -44.89 5.43
N GLU A 202 17.93 -45.67 6.15
CA GLU A 202 16.82 -46.46 5.65
C GLU A 202 15.90 -45.58 4.79
N PRO A 203 15.38 -46.07 3.64
CA PRO A 203 14.48 -45.30 2.80
C PRO A 203 13.13 -45.13 3.51
N GLU A 204 12.97 -44.04 4.26
CA GLU A 204 11.65 -43.61 4.74
C GLU A 204 10.79 -43.24 3.54
N ASP A 205 9.58 -43.80 3.48
CA ASP A 205 8.57 -43.48 2.47
C ASP A 205 8.42 -41.95 2.36
N PRO A 206 8.33 -41.38 1.14
CA PRO A 206 8.14 -39.96 0.96
C PRO A 206 6.78 -39.57 1.55
N VAL A 207 6.79 -39.10 2.79
CA VAL A 207 5.63 -38.46 3.41
C VAL A 207 5.28 -37.28 2.51
N GLU A 208 4.21 -37.45 1.72
CA GLU A 208 3.65 -36.40 0.86
C GLU A 208 3.29 -35.22 1.76
N ARG A 209 4.22 -34.27 1.88
CA ARG A 209 3.93 -33.00 2.52
C ARG A 209 2.93 -32.30 1.62
N PRO A 210 1.72 -31.99 2.09
CA PRO A 210 0.73 -31.30 1.28
C PRO A 210 1.38 -30.04 0.73
N VAL A 211 1.48 -29.97 -0.59
CA VAL A 211 2.04 -28.82 -1.30
C VAL A 211 1.15 -27.64 -0.95
N ARG A 212 1.63 -26.76 -0.08
CA ARG A 212 0.92 -25.54 0.29
C ARG A 212 0.85 -24.68 -0.96
N GLN A 213 -0.29 -24.71 -1.63
CA GLN A 213 -0.57 -23.83 -2.76
C GLN A 213 -0.61 -22.40 -2.22
N ARG A 214 0.45 -21.64 -2.49
CA ARG A 214 0.49 -20.21 -2.19
C ARG A 214 -0.26 -19.50 -3.30
N VAL A 215 -1.47 -19.03 -2.98
CA VAL A 215 -2.19 -18.13 -3.87
C VAL A 215 -1.52 -16.77 -3.75
N MET A 216 -0.86 -16.34 -4.82
CA MET A 216 -0.23 -15.04 -4.90
C MET A 216 -1.15 -14.10 -5.68
N SER A 217 -1.65 -13.07 -5.01
CA SER A 217 -2.33 -11.97 -5.67
C SER A 217 -1.30 -10.93 -6.09
N THR A 218 -1.34 -10.51 -7.36
CA THR A 218 -0.53 -9.41 -7.87
C THR A 218 -1.46 -8.22 -8.10
N PHE A 219 -0.96 -7.02 -7.83
CA PHE A 219 -1.68 -5.78 -8.08
C PHE A 219 -0.83 -4.87 -8.95
N ARG A 220 -1.47 -4.01 -9.72
CA ARG A 220 -0.77 -3.09 -10.62
C ARG A 220 -1.32 -1.69 -10.45
N VAL A 221 -0.44 -0.75 -10.12
CA VAL A 221 -0.76 0.67 -10.16
C VAL A 221 -0.51 1.19 -11.57
N ARG A 222 -1.47 1.92 -12.11
CA ARG A 222 -1.39 2.56 -13.42
C ARG A 222 -1.92 3.99 -13.34
N PRO A 223 -1.35 4.94 -14.11
CA PRO A 223 -1.93 6.26 -14.25
C PRO A 223 -3.36 6.16 -14.80
N LEU A 224 -4.22 7.09 -14.41
CA LEU A 224 -5.54 7.22 -15.03
C LEU A 224 -5.40 7.42 -16.54
N ALA A 225 -6.16 6.65 -17.32
CA ALA A 225 -6.17 6.80 -18.77
C ALA A 225 -6.63 8.22 -19.11
N ARG A 226 -5.80 8.95 -19.87
CA ARG A 226 -6.22 10.24 -20.40
C ARG A 226 -7.39 10.00 -21.34
N PRO A 227 -8.52 10.73 -21.19
CA PRO A 227 -9.57 10.66 -22.18
C PRO A 227 -8.94 10.97 -23.52
N ARG A 228 -8.99 10.03 -24.46
CA ARG A 228 -8.48 10.26 -25.82
C ARG A 228 -9.28 11.41 -26.38
N ALA A 229 -8.71 12.63 -26.33
CA ALA A 229 -9.30 13.81 -26.90
C ALA A 229 -9.52 13.52 -28.40
N GLY A 230 -10.76 13.17 -28.75
CA GLY A 230 -11.10 12.71 -30.08
C GLY A 230 -10.74 13.78 -31.10
N GLY A 231 -9.71 13.52 -31.92
CA GLY A 231 -9.46 14.19 -33.20
C GLY A 231 -9.31 15.72 -33.24
N VAL A 232 -9.30 16.45 -32.13
CA VAL A 232 -9.19 17.92 -32.19
C VAL A 232 -7.75 18.34 -32.49
N SER A 233 -7.59 19.16 -33.53
CA SER A 233 -6.34 19.51 -34.20
C SER A 233 -5.24 20.02 -33.25
N ALA A 234 -4.01 19.55 -33.48
CA ALA A 234 -2.83 19.74 -32.62
C ALA A 234 -2.46 21.21 -32.31
N LEU A 235 -2.96 22.17 -33.08
CA LEU A 235 -2.65 23.60 -32.92
C LEU A 235 -3.35 24.25 -31.72
N PHE A 236 -4.51 23.76 -31.28
CA PHE A 236 -5.24 24.35 -30.14
C PHE A 236 -4.75 23.86 -28.77
N ARG A 237 -3.88 22.84 -28.71
CA ARG A 237 -3.37 22.31 -27.42
C ARG A 237 -2.46 23.29 -26.68
N ARG A 238 -1.64 24.08 -27.41
CA ARG A 238 -0.66 24.98 -26.78
C ARG A 238 -1.26 26.23 -26.13
N VAL A 239 -2.44 26.66 -26.57
CA VAL A 239 -3.09 27.85 -25.99
C VAL A 239 -4.03 27.47 -24.84
N LYS A 240 -4.63 26.27 -24.87
CA LYS A 240 -5.45 25.77 -23.74
C LYS A 240 -4.62 25.39 -22.51
N SER A 241 -3.37 24.94 -22.67
CA SER A 241 -2.50 24.59 -21.55
C SER A 241 -2.10 25.78 -20.65
N LEU A 242 -2.39 27.02 -21.07
CA LEU A 242 -2.10 28.23 -20.30
C LEU A 242 -3.30 28.76 -19.52
N VAL A 243 -4.51 28.26 -19.78
CA VAL A 243 -5.76 28.88 -19.28
C VAL A 243 -6.78 27.86 -18.75
N TRP A 244 -6.69 26.57 -19.07
CA TRP A 244 -7.72 25.60 -18.67
C TRP A 244 -7.14 24.36 -17.99
N GLU A 245 -7.61 24.15 -16.76
CA GLU A 245 -7.75 22.90 -16.01
C GLU A 245 -6.76 21.80 -16.41
N ASP A 246 -5.73 21.62 -15.57
CA ASP A 246 -4.88 20.44 -15.64
C ASP A 246 -5.76 19.18 -15.71
N GLU A 247 -5.45 18.30 -16.66
CA GLU A 247 -6.11 17.00 -16.76
C GLU A 247 -6.12 16.34 -15.37
N PRO A 248 -7.23 15.68 -14.97
CA PRO A 248 -7.33 15.08 -13.65
C PRO A 248 -6.18 14.10 -13.47
N ARG A 249 -5.27 14.45 -12.55
CA ARG A 249 -4.16 13.61 -12.16
C ARG A 249 -4.70 12.48 -11.30
N GLY A 250 -4.03 11.34 -11.31
CA GLY A 250 -4.41 10.22 -10.47
C GLY A 250 -4.03 8.87 -11.06
N PHE A 251 -4.44 7.83 -10.36
CA PHE A 251 -4.06 6.46 -10.65
C PHE A 251 -5.14 5.47 -10.24
N GLU A 252 -5.03 4.27 -10.78
CA GLU A 252 -5.85 3.12 -10.43
C GLU A 252 -4.94 1.97 -10.01
N CYS A 253 -5.37 1.21 -9.01
CA CYS A 253 -4.78 -0.07 -8.67
C CYS A 253 -5.72 -1.18 -9.12
N VAL A 254 -5.24 -2.00 -10.05
CA VAL A 254 -6.00 -3.10 -10.65
C VAL A 254 -5.51 -4.41 -10.06
N TRP A 255 -6.43 -5.31 -9.72
CA TRP A 255 -6.11 -6.68 -9.35
C TRP A 255 -5.69 -7.45 -10.60
N TRP A 256 -4.45 -7.90 -10.61
CA TRP A 256 -3.90 -8.81 -11.60
C TRP A 256 -3.82 -10.22 -11.02
N SER A 257 -4.81 -11.07 -11.25
CA SER A 257 -4.70 -12.48 -10.88
C SER A 257 -3.65 -13.15 -11.77
N SER A 258 -2.43 -13.33 -11.27
CA SER A 258 -1.49 -14.24 -11.91
C SER A 258 -1.94 -15.64 -11.54
N VAL A 259 -2.73 -16.27 -12.41
CA VAL A 259 -2.93 -17.73 -12.31
C VAL A 259 -1.57 -18.33 -12.60
N ALA A 260 -0.82 -18.61 -11.53
CA ALA A 260 0.40 -19.39 -11.63
C ALA A 260 -0.01 -20.71 -12.30
N ARG A 261 0.38 -20.88 -13.57
CA ARG A 261 0.28 -22.16 -14.27
C ARG A 261 1.22 -23.13 -13.56
N GLN A 262 0.70 -23.73 -12.50
CA GLN A 262 1.29 -24.87 -11.84
C GLN A 262 1.00 -26.06 -12.76
N ASP A 263 1.89 -26.28 -13.73
CA ASP A 263 2.31 -27.61 -14.19
C ASP A 263 3.23 -27.49 -15.42
N GLY A 264 4.53 -27.58 -15.14
CA GLY A 264 5.41 -28.55 -15.81
C GLY A 264 5.51 -28.57 -17.34
N ALA A 265 5.37 -27.45 -18.05
CA ALA A 265 5.77 -27.37 -19.46
C ALA A 265 6.59 -26.10 -19.70
N GLU A 266 7.89 -26.26 -19.94
CA GLU A 266 8.90 -25.23 -20.27
C GLU A 266 8.63 -24.41 -21.55
N LYS A 267 7.38 -24.37 -22.04
CA LYS A 267 6.94 -23.40 -23.02
C LYS A 267 6.04 -22.39 -22.32
N ALA A 268 6.67 -21.54 -21.52
CA ALA A 268 6.14 -20.21 -21.26
C ALA A 268 6.11 -19.44 -22.59
N SER A 269 5.11 -19.71 -23.42
CA SER A 269 4.60 -18.68 -24.30
C SER A 269 4.20 -17.55 -23.35
N GLU A 270 4.97 -16.45 -23.35
CA GLU A 270 4.38 -15.13 -23.13
C GLU A 270 3.12 -15.13 -23.99
N VAL A 271 1.98 -15.43 -23.37
CA VAL A 271 0.68 -15.17 -23.99
C VAL A 271 0.74 -13.67 -24.14
N GLU A 272 0.94 -13.24 -25.38
CA GLU A 272 1.14 -11.84 -25.72
C GLU A 272 0.08 -11.03 -24.97
N GLU A 273 0.54 -10.03 -24.22
CA GLU A 273 -0.28 -8.95 -23.71
C GLU A 273 -0.89 -8.22 -24.92
N GLY A 274 -1.93 -8.79 -25.53
CA GLY A 274 -2.53 -8.30 -26.77
C GLY A 274 -3.49 -9.35 -27.31
N GLU A 275 -4.75 -9.08 -27.61
CA GLU A 275 -5.48 -7.83 -27.78
C GLU A 275 -6.93 -8.15 -27.42
N GLY A 276 -7.60 -7.30 -26.62
CA GLY A 276 -9.06 -7.33 -26.50
C GLY A 276 -9.66 -8.04 -25.28
N LEU A 277 -9.07 -7.90 -24.09
CA LEU A 277 -9.94 -7.90 -22.91
C LEU A 277 -10.82 -6.65 -23.02
N ASP A 278 -12.12 -6.86 -23.06
CA ASP A 278 -13.09 -5.76 -23.11
C ASP A 278 -12.82 -4.79 -21.95
N GLU A 279 -12.84 -3.48 -22.23
CA GLU A 279 -12.61 -2.43 -21.21
C GLU A 279 -13.51 -2.61 -19.97
N VAL A 280 -14.66 -3.26 -20.16
CA VAL A 280 -15.62 -3.62 -19.12
C VAL A 280 -15.03 -4.62 -18.11
N GLU A 281 -14.38 -5.69 -18.55
CA GLU A 281 -13.77 -6.68 -17.64
C GLU A 281 -12.59 -6.09 -16.86
N GLU A 282 -11.88 -5.12 -17.46
CA GLU A 282 -10.78 -4.46 -16.78
C GLU A 282 -11.27 -3.50 -15.70
N ALA A 283 -12.38 -2.79 -15.95
CA ALA A 283 -13.02 -1.91 -14.97
C ALA A 283 -13.49 -2.67 -13.71
N GLU A 284 -13.97 -3.91 -13.87
CA GLU A 284 -14.40 -4.76 -12.76
C GLU A 284 -13.25 -5.18 -11.81
N ARG A 285 -11.99 -5.02 -12.23
CA ARG A 285 -10.80 -5.39 -11.43
C ARG A 285 -10.16 -4.21 -10.71
N VAL A 286 -10.74 -3.01 -10.78
CA VAL A 286 -10.20 -1.82 -10.12
C VAL A 286 -10.51 -1.87 -8.62
N VAL A 287 -9.49 -2.14 -7.81
CA VAL A 287 -9.61 -2.22 -6.34
C VAL A 287 -9.64 -0.82 -5.72
N LEU A 288 -8.79 0.05 -6.26
CA LEU A 288 -8.59 1.40 -5.76
C LEU A 288 -8.46 2.35 -6.96
N ARG A 289 -9.08 3.52 -6.85
CA ARG A 289 -8.95 4.62 -7.80
C ARG A 289 -8.76 5.91 -7.03
N PHE A 290 -7.73 6.66 -7.37
CA PHE A 290 -7.50 8.00 -6.84
C PHE A 290 -7.56 9.01 -7.96
N VAL A 291 -8.37 10.06 -7.78
CA VAL A 291 -8.49 11.20 -8.68
C VAL A 291 -8.13 12.44 -7.89
N GLU A 292 -7.02 13.07 -8.24
CA GLU A 292 -6.58 14.33 -7.66
C GLU A 292 -7.50 15.46 -8.12
N GLN A 293 -7.90 16.33 -7.20
CA GLN A 293 -8.65 17.53 -7.52
C GLN A 293 -7.68 18.65 -7.94
N PRO A 294 -8.04 19.48 -8.94
CA PRO A 294 -7.23 20.63 -9.32
C PRO A 294 -7.02 21.53 -8.11
N THR A 295 -5.76 21.74 -7.73
CA THR A 295 -5.41 22.61 -6.61
C THR A 295 -5.21 24.03 -7.09
N SER A 296 -5.54 25.01 -6.24
CA SER A 296 -5.23 26.40 -6.54
C SER A 296 -3.71 26.59 -6.55
N PHE A 297 -3.18 27.25 -7.58
CA PHE A 297 -1.74 27.51 -7.74
C PHE A 297 -1.07 28.13 -6.49
N LEU A 298 -1.83 28.89 -5.70
CA LEU A 298 -1.31 29.57 -4.51
C LEU A 298 -1.06 28.60 -3.33
N HIS A 299 -1.73 27.45 -3.30
CA HIS A 299 -1.64 26.48 -2.21
C HIS A 299 -1.74 25.05 -2.78
N PRO A 300 -0.63 24.51 -3.34
CA PRO A 300 -0.60 23.12 -3.78
C PRO A 300 -0.73 22.25 -2.54
N ARG A 301 -1.93 21.71 -2.33
CA ARG A 301 -2.26 20.80 -1.23
C ARG A 301 -2.84 19.54 -1.82
N LEU A 302 -2.33 18.39 -1.43
CA LEU A 302 -2.86 17.11 -1.89
C LEU A 302 -4.35 17.02 -1.53
N SER A 303 -5.20 17.02 -2.55
CA SER A 303 -6.65 16.89 -2.38
C SER A 303 -7.20 16.03 -3.49
N GLY A 304 -8.19 15.20 -3.18
CA GLY A 304 -8.70 14.26 -4.16
C GLY A 304 -9.84 13.40 -3.67
N SER A 305 -10.33 12.57 -4.58
CA SER A 305 -11.32 11.54 -4.34
C SER A 305 -10.64 10.17 -4.44
N LEU A 306 -10.76 9.38 -3.38
CA LEU A 306 -10.29 8.00 -3.32
C LEU A 306 -11.51 7.08 -3.33
N SER A 307 -11.65 6.25 -4.35
CA SER A 307 -12.71 5.26 -4.47
C SER A 307 -12.13 3.86 -4.26
N LEU A 308 -12.80 3.05 -3.42
CA LEU A 308 -12.42 1.68 -3.12
C LEU A 308 -13.56 0.72 -3.46
N SER A 309 -13.24 -0.41 -4.10
CA SER A 309 -14.22 -1.47 -4.38
C SER A 309 -14.34 -2.43 -3.18
N PRO A 310 -15.46 -2.44 -2.42
CA PRO A 310 -15.57 -3.25 -1.21
C PRO A 310 -15.41 -4.75 -1.47
N SER A 311 -16.00 -5.25 -2.56
CA SER A 311 -15.95 -6.67 -2.93
C SER A 311 -14.53 -7.15 -3.22
N LEU A 312 -13.72 -6.34 -3.91
CA LEU A 312 -12.33 -6.68 -4.21
C LEU A 312 -11.43 -6.53 -2.99
N ILE A 313 -11.71 -5.58 -2.09
CA ILE A 313 -11.02 -5.46 -0.81
C ILE A 313 -11.24 -6.72 0.01
N ASP A 314 -12.48 -7.15 0.17
CA ASP A 314 -12.83 -8.35 0.94
C ASP A 314 -12.13 -9.60 0.36
N ALA A 315 -12.11 -9.72 -0.97
CA ALA A 315 -11.44 -10.81 -1.66
C ALA A 315 -9.90 -10.72 -1.63
N SER A 316 -9.31 -9.54 -1.43
CA SER A 316 -7.86 -9.35 -1.33
C SER A 316 -7.26 -9.79 0.00
N THR A 317 -8.09 -10.02 1.04
CA THR A 317 -7.70 -10.25 2.45
C THR A 317 -6.97 -9.07 3.12
N LEU A 318 -6.84 -7.94 2.43
CA LEU A 318 -6.22 -6.73 2.94
C LEU A 318 -7.28 -5.77 3.45
N GLU A 319 -6.96 -5.08 4.54
CA GLU A 319 -7.88 -4.12 5.15
C GLU A 319 -8.00 -2.83 4.30
N PRO A 320 -9.13 -2.09 4.36
CA PRO A 320 -9.25 -0.78 3.70
C PRO A 320 -8.12 0.20 4.03
N SER A 321 -7.63 0.16 5.28
CA SER A 321 -6.52 1.01 5.75
C SER A 321 -5.22 0.77 4.98
N PHE A 322 -4.98 -0.45 4.49
CA PHE A 322 -3.85 -0.77 3.63
C PHE A 322 -3.95 -0.02 2.29
N TRP A 323 -5.11 -0.07 1.66
CA TRP A 323 -5.36 0.56 0.37
C TRP A 323 -5.24 2.09 0.44
N VAL A 324 -5.74 2.69 1.52
CA VAL A 324 -5.52 4.11 1.83
C VAL A 324 -4.03 4.43 1.99
N THR A 325 -3.29 3.58 2.70
CA THR A 325 -1.83 3.73 2.87
C THR A 325 -1.09 3.64 1.53
N LEU A 326 -1.49 2.69 0.68
CA LEU A 326 -0.94 2.54 -0.66
C LEU A 326 -1.19 3.79 -1.51
N ALA A 327 -2.39 4.37 -1.44
CA ALA A 327 -2.68 5.62 -2.15
C ALA A 327 -1.73 6.75 -1.74
N PHE A 328 -1.55 6.96 -0.43
CA PHE A 328 -0.59 7.96 0.06
C PHE A 328 0.83 7.70 -0.43
N ALA A 329 1.29 6.46 -0.36
CA ALA A 329 2.63 6.10 -0.82
C ALA A 329 2.82 6.38 -2.32
N VAL A 330 1.80 6.14 -3.15
CA VAL A 330 1.84 6.45 -4.58
C VAL A 330 1.85 7.95 -4.82
N CYS A 331 0.99 8.73 -4.15
CA CYS A 331 0.98 10.19 -4.27
C CYS A 331 2.35 10.80 -3.91
N GLU A 332 2.95 10.38 -2.79
CA GLU A 332 4.28 10.83 -2.39
C GLU A 332 5.36 10.46 -3.42
N CYS A 333 5.27 9.28 -4.05
CA CYS A 333 6.20 8.87 -5.09
C CYS A 333 6.08 9.71 -6.37
N GLU A 334 4.86 10.05 -6.77
CA GLU A 334 4.62 10.90 -7.93
C GLU A 334 5.15 12.32 -7.68
N GLU A 335 4.89 12.90 -6.50
CA GLU A 335 5.43 14.21 -6.09
C GLU A 335 6.97 14.22 -6.12
N GLU A 336 7.62 13.20 -5.57
CA GLU A 336 9.08 13.12 -5.54
C GLU A 336 9.67 12.93 -6.95
N ARG A 337 8.99 12.15 -7.81
CA ARG A 337 9.39 11.98 -9.22
C ARG A 337 9.33 13.32 -9.96
N GLU A 338 8.25 14.07 -9.79
CA GLU A 338 8.09 15.40 -10.39
C GLU A 338 9.18 16.37 -9.90
N GLY A 339 9.47 16.38 -8.61
CA GLY A 339 10.56 17.18 -8.04
C GLY A 339 11.94 16.81 -8.61
N TRP A 340 12.20 15.52 -8.80
CA TRP A 340 13.45 15.04 -9.42
C TRP A 340 13.54 15.40 -10.90
N GLU A 341 12.46 15.27 -11.67
CA GLU A 341 12.40 15.64 -13.08
C GLU A 341 12.62 17.14 -13.27
N ALA A 342 11.95 17.98 -12.46
CA ALA A 342 12.13 19.42 -12.46
C ALA A 342 13.58 19.82 -12.15
N ALA A 343 14.20 19.20 -11.15
CA ALA A 343 15.60 19.46 -10.78
C ALA A 343 16.62 18.97 -11.81
N ARG A 344 16.25 18.00 -12.67
CA ARG A 344 17.11 17.51 -13.75
C ARG A 344 17.08 18.41 -14.97
N GLU A 345 15.98 19.13 -15.20
CA GLU A 345 15.77 20.00 -16.35
C GLU A 345 16.24 21.44 -16.13
N GLY A 346 16.27 21.91 -14.88
CA GLY A 346 16.86 23.20 -14.49
C GLY A 346 18.36 23.13 -14.29
#